data_AF-A0A7W1W5Q5-F1
#
_entry.id   AF-A0A7W1W5Q5-F1
#
_cell.length_a   1.000
_cell.length_b   1.000
_cell.length_c   1.000
_cell.angle_alpha   90.00
_cell.angle_beta   90.00
_cell.angle_gamma   90.00
#
_symmetry.space_group_name_H-M   'P 1'
#
loop_
_entity.id
_entity.type
_entity.pdbx_description
1 polymer ?
#
loop_
_entity_poly.entity_id
_entity_poly.type
_entity_poly.pdbx_seq_one_letter_code
_entity_poly.pdbx_strand_id
1 'polypeptide(L)' 'MILLNEREISEIKTHGERTYPNECCGLLIGRFDESGRKTVVEIFSIENAREEAARHNRSLITPQDLMRGERYAR' A
#
# COMPACT_ATOMS: atom_id res chain seq x y z
N MET A 1 7.70 -6.53 -14.60
CA MET A 1 7.26 -7.59 -13.66
C MET A 1 7.50 -7.09 -12.23
N ILE A 2 6.56 -7.36 -11.32
CA ILE A 2 6.68 -7.07 -9.88
C ILE A 2 6.80 -8.39 -9.12
N LEU A 3 7.71 -8.45 -8.16
CA LEU A 3 7.91 -9.60 -7.28
C LEU A 3 7.44 -9.26 -5.88
N LEU A 4 6.59 -10.13 -5.34
CA LEU A 4 6.18 -10.18 -3.94
C LEU A 4 6.37 -11.61 -3.45
N ASN A 5 6.82 -11.79 -2.22
CA ASN A 5 6.86 -13.07 -1.55
C ASN A 5 5.57 -13.29 -0.73
N GLU A 6 5.47 -14.46 -0.11
CA GLU A 6 4.28 -14.85 0.67
C GLU A 6 4.01 -13.94 1.87
N ARG A 7 5.07 -13.38 2.49
CA ARG A 7 4.94 -12.46 3.61
C ARG A 7 4.25 -11.18 3.18
N GLU A 8 4.73 -10.53 2.12
CA GLU A 8 4.10 -9.30 1.63
C GLU A 8 2.65 -9.54 1.19
N ILE A 9 2.38 -10.67 0.54
CA ILE A 9 1.01 -11.06 0.17
C ILE A 9 0.13 -11.24 1.42
N SER A 10 0.65 -11.86 2.48
CA SER A 10 -0.07 -12.05 3.74
C SER A 10 -0.35 -10.72 4.46
N GLU A 11 0.60 -9.78 4.43
CA GLU A 11 0.44 -8.44 4.99
C GLU A 11 -0.66 -7.66 4.24
N ILE A 12 -0.68 -7.72 2.90
CA ILE A 12 -1.76 -7.12 2.09
C ILE A 12 -3.13 -7.73 2.45
N LYS A 13 -3.22 -9.06 2.54
CA LYS A 13 -4.48 -9.75 2.91
C LYS A 13 -4.96 -9.33 4.29
N THR A 14 -4.07 -9.35 5.28
CA THR A 14 -4.38 -8.96 6.66
C THR A 14 -4.87 -7.50 6.74
N HIS A 15 -4.26 -6.60 5.97
CA HIS A 15 -4.69 -5.20 5.91
C HIS A 15 -6.06 -5.07 5.26
N GLY A 16 -6.32 -5.80 4.18
CA GLY A 16 -7.64 -5.88 3.54
C GLY A 16 -8.72 -6.37 4.48
N GLU A 17 -8.47 -7.48 5.20
CA GLU A 17 -9.40 -8.06 6.18
C GLU A 17 -9.73 -7.07 7.31
N ARG A 18 -8.72 -6.34 7.80
CA ARG A 18 -8.90 -5.33 8.86
C ARG A 18 -9.65 -4.09 8.39
N THR A 19 -9.52 -3.74 7.11
CA THR A 19 -10.12 -2.52 6.56
C THR A 19 -11.56 -2.75 6.10
N TYR A 20 -11.96 -4.00 5.84
CA TYR A 20 -13.32 -4.35 5.44
C TYR A 20 -14.36 -3.82 6.45
N PRO A 21 -15.47 -3.17 6.00
CA PRO A 21 -16.00 -3.12 4.63
C PRO A 21 -15.47 -1.98 3.76
N ASN A 22 -14.51 -1.20 4.25
CA ASN A 22 -13.92 -0.09 3.49
C ASN A 22 -12.84 -0.58 2.52
N GLU A 23 -12.61 0.20 1.46
CA GLU A 23 -11.51 -0.02 0.54
C GLU A 23 -10.16 0.15 1.24
N CYS A 24 -9.31 -0.84 1.02
CA CYS A 24 -7.94 -0.88 1.53
C CYS A 24 -7.01 -0.11 0.59
N CYS A 25 -6.09 0.69 1.15
CA CYS A 25 -5.03 1.33 0.40
C CYS A 25 -3.68 1.31 1.14
N GLY A 26 -2.61 1.61 0.41
CA GLY A 26 -1.25 1.55 0.92
C GLY A 26 -0.23 1.74 -0.20
N LEU A 27 1.05 1.64 0.16
CA LEU A 27 2.18 1.72 -0.76
C LEU A 27 2.98 0.41 -0.72
N LEU A 28 3.54 0.06 -1.87
CA LEU A 28 4.52 -1.03 -1.99
C LEU A 28 5.91 -0.41 -2.02
N ILE A 29 6.71 -0.67 -0.99
CA ILE A 29 8.06 -0.16 -0.89
C ILE A 29 9.01 -1.25 -1.37
N GLY A 30 9.96 -0.87 -2.23
CA GLY A 30 10.72 -1.82 -3.01
C GLY A 30 11.93 -1.21 -3.67
N ARG A 31 12.61 -2.04 -4.45
CA ARG A 31 13.77 -1.64 -5.25
C ARG A 31 13.57 -2.03 -6.70
N PHE A 32 14.25 -1.30 -7.57
CA PHE A 32 14.39 -1.64 -8.98
C PHE A 32 15.76 -2.26 -9.20
N ASP A 33 15.83 -3.33 -9.98
CA ASP A 33 17.12 -3.82 -10.49
C ASP A 33 17.48 -3.14 -11.82
N GLU A 34 18.70 -3.41 -12.31
CA GLU A 34 19.23 -2.85 -13.56
C GLU A 34 18.38 -3.18 -14.80
N SER A 35 17.61 -4.26 -14.74
CA SER A 35 16.69 -4.66 -15.82
C SER A 35 15.31 -4.00 -15.72
N GLY A 36 15.08 -3.18 -14.70
CA GLY A 36 13.79 -2.52 -14.42
C GLY A 36 12.77 -3.42 -13.74
N ARG A 37 13.17 -4.58 -13.21
CA ARG A 37 12.29 -5.44 -12.42
C ARG A 37 12.11 -4.86 -11.03
N LYS A 38 10.85 -4.88 -10.55
CA LYS A 38 10.46 -4.34 -9.24
C LYS A 38 10.40 -5.47 -8.22
N THR A 39 11.12 -5.33 -7.11
CA THR A 39 11.02 -6.24 -5.97
C THR A 39 10.48 -5.47 -4.79
N VAL A 40 9.32 -5.88 -4.28
CA VAL A 40 8.74 -5.34 -3.05
C VAL A 40 9.51 -5.92 -1.87
N VAL A 41 9.84 -5.08 -0.90
CA VAL A 41 10.49 -5.48 0.35
C VAL A 41 9.64 -5.18 1.57
N GLU A 42 8.61 -4.34 1.42
CA GLU A 42 7.74 -3.94 2.53
C GLU A 42 6.37 -3.45 2.03
N ILE A 43 5.33 -3.75 2.83
CA ILE A 43 3.97 -3.23 2.67
C ILE A 43 3.75 -2.08 3.64
N PHE A 44 3.53 -0.87 3.11
CA PHE A 44 3.27 0.31 3.92
C PHE A 44 1.77 0.62 3.93
N SER A 45 1.07 0.16 4.96
CA SER A 45 -0.37 0.39 5.12
C SER A 45 -0.70 1.86 5.30
N ILE A 46 -1.72 2.36 4.59
CA ILE A 46 -2.25 3.72 4.73
C ILE A 46 -3.75 3.63 4.92
N GLU A 47 -4.27 4.39 5.89
CA GLU A 47 -5.72 4.51 6.08
C GLU A 47 -6.36 5.31 4.94
N ASN A 48 -7.54 4.88 4.51
CA ASN A 48 -8.28 5.54 3.46
C ASN A 48 -8.84 6.89 3.94
N ALA A 49 -8.25 7.99 3.46
CA ALA A 49 -8.60 9.34 3.87
C ALA A 49 -9.92 9.86 3.26
N ARG A 50 -10.67 9.03 2.52
CA ARG A 50 -12.00 9.40 2.00
C ARG A 50 -12.98 9.71 3.11
N GLU A 51 -14.08 10.36 2.76
CA GLU A 51 -15.28 10.47 3.58
C GLU A 51 -15.98 9.11 3.74
N GLU A 52 -16.55 8.85 4.93
CA GLU A 52 -17.12 7.55 5.30
C GLU A 52 -18.11 7.00 4.27
N ALA A 53 -18.97 7.87 3.73
CA ALA A 53 -19.98 7.49 2.73
C ALA A 53 -19.38 6.93 1.42
N ALA A 54 -18.13 7.26 1.09
CA ALA A 54 -17.45 6.83 -0.13
C ALA A 54 -16.29 5.83 0.11
N ARG A 55 -15.89 5.60 1.37
CA ARG A 55 -14.76 4.72 1.71
C ARG A 55 -14.93 3.28 1.27
N HIS A 56 -16.18 2.80 1.14
CA HIS A 56 -16.49 1.43 0.75
C HIS A 56 -16.19 1.11 -0.72
N ASN A 57 -15.99 2.11 -1.58
CA ASN A 57 -15.71 1.88 -3.01
C ASN A 57 -14.72 2.88 -3.63
N ARG A 58 -14.20 3.83 -2.85
CA ARG A 58 -13.18 4.78 -3.27
C ARG A 58 -12.10 4.91 -2.23
N SER A 59 -10.88 5.08 -2.72
CA SER A 59 -9.71 5.33 -1.88
C SER A 59 -9.19 6.75 -2.08
N LEU A 60 -8.59 7.30 -1.04
CA LEU A 60 -7.81 8.54 -1.09
C LEU A 60 -6.56 8.36 -0.24
N ILE A 61 -5.40 8.46 -0.89
CA ILE A 61 -4.12 8.67 -0.22
C ILE A 61 -3.83 10.16 -0.33
N THR A 62 -3.71 10.85 0.80
CA THR A 62 -3.42 12.29 0.78
C THR A 62 -1.98 12.54 0.33
N PRO A 63 -1.67 13.76 -0.17
CA PRO A 63 -0.28 14.13 -0.43
C PRO A 63 0.63 13.96 0.79
N GLN A 64 0.12 14.23 2.00
CA GLN A 64 0.86 14.09 3.26
C GLN A 64 1.20 12.62 3.55
N ASP A 65 0.24 11.71 3.31
CA ASP A 65 0.45 10.27 3.48
C ASP A 65 1.44 9.71 2.47
N LEU A 66 1.35 10.15 1.22
CA LEU A 66 2.33 9.79 0.19
C LEU A 66 3.73 10.29 0.57
N MET A 67 3.85 11.55 0.98
CA MET A 67 5.14 12.12 1.44
C MET A 67 5.69 11.43 2.68
N ARG A 68 4.84 10.87 3.54
CA ARG A 68 5.28 10.04 4.67
C ARG A 68 5.89 8.74 4.19
N GLY A 69 5.24 8.05 3.25
CA GLY A 69 5.77 6.83 2.62
C GLY A 69 7.09 7.07 1.89
N GLU A 70 7.17 8.14 1.09
CA GLU A 70 8.40 8.53 0.38
C GLU A 70 9.56 8.84 1.33
N ARG A 71 9.30 9.52 2.45
CA ARG A 71 10.33 9.80 3.47
C ARG A 71 10.78 8.54 4.19
N TYR A 72 9.86 7.61 4.43
CA TYR A 72 10.16 6.33 5.06
C TYR A 72 10.98 5.41 4.14
N ALA A 73 10.74 5.46 2.82
CA ALA A 73 11.42 4.64 1.82
C ALA A 73 12.86 5.08 1.47
N ARG A 74 13.32 6.21 2.00
CA ARG A 74 14.69 6.72 1.79
C ARG A 74 15.72 5.92 2.56
#